data_AF-A0A5B9PJJ2-F1
#
_entry.id   AF-A0A5B9PJJ2-F1
#
_cell.length_a   1.000
_cell.length_b   1.000
_cell.length_c   1.000
_cell.angle_alpha   90.00
_cell.angle_beta   90.00
_cell.angle_gamma   90.00
#
_symmetry.space_group_name_H-M   'P 1'
#
loop_
_entity.id
_entity.type
_entity.pdbx_description
1 polymer ?
#
loop_
_entity_poly.entity_id
_entity_poly.type
_entity_poly.pdbx_seq_one_letter_code
_entity_poly.pdbx_strand_id
1 'polypeptide(L)'
;MKLNLQSDARKVRKYIEQRIKNYPVYENLGPGEDDDPISLITIGFYAEQGGYMNLVFNTRPKAEVDGEWTLHIANDENMLPFPKWLSAYEAIWDGKTINVTKHDGTTCTLQNSSGDETVNAVFGEMLLAVMSELRDDGTLAQLPLAPEAFMVVEEFDGRYFWPTYETRKTKGRIQR
;
A
#
# COMPACT_ATOMS: atom_id res chain seq x y z
N MET A 1 -10.17 -14.89 16.52
CA MET A 1 -8.76 -15.10 16.10
C MET A 1 -7.90 -13.90 16.51
N LYS A 2 -6.57 -13.95 16.30
CA LYS A 2 -5.67 -12.82 16.54
C LYS A 2 -4.91 -12.48 15.26
N LEU A 3 -4.84 -11.20 14.92
CA LEU A 3 -4.06 -10.67 13.81
C LEU A 3 -2.98 -9.73 14.36
N ASN A 4 -1.74 -9.86 13.91
CA ASN A 4 -0.65 -8.99 14.34
C ASN A 4 -0.04 -8.33 13.10
N LEU A 5 -0.23 -7.01 12.98
CA LEU A 5 0.22 -6.24 11.84
C LEU A 5 1.67 -5.78 11.95
N GLN A 6 2.34 -5.95 13.08
CA GLN A 6 3.76 -5.59 13.21
C GLN A 6 4.65 -6.52 12.37
N SER A 7 4.33 -7.81 12.30
CA SER A 7 5.04 -8.74 11.40
C SER A 7 4.78 -8.41 9.95
N ASP A 8 3.55 -7.99 9.64
CA ASP A 8 3.14 -7.66 8.29
C ASP A 8 3.81 -6.36 7.83
N ALA A 9 3.87 -5.34 8.67
CA ALA A 9 4.62 -4.10 8.43
C ALA A 9 6.10 -4.37 8.12
N ARG A 10 6.77 -5.22 8.91
CA ARG A 10 8.17 -5.62 8.64
C ARG A 10 8.30 -6.34 7.30
N LYS A 11 7.33 -7.19 6.95
CA LYS A 11 7.29 -7.90 5.66
C LYS A 11 7.12 -6.93 4.49
N VAL A 12 6.19 -5.98 4.61
CA VAL A 12 5.95 -4.91 3.62
C VAL A 12 7.21 -4.08 3.43
N ARG A 13 7.82 -3.59 4.50
CA ARG A 13 9.04 -2.79 4.44
C ARG A 13 10.15 -3.52 3.69
N LYS A 14 10.45 -4.76 4.08
CA LYS A 14 11.47 -5.58 3.42
C LYS A 14 11.18 -5.80 1.93
N TYR A 15 9.92 -6.02 1.58
CA TYR A 15 9.51 -6.17 0.18
C TYR A 15 9.76 -4.89 -0.61
N ILE A 16 9.37 -3.72 -0.09
CA ILE A 16 9.57 -2.43 -0.77
C ILE A 16 11.07 -2.11 -0.89
N GLU A 17 11.86 -2.29 0.16
CA GLU A 17 13.32 -2.12 0.11
C GLU A 17 13.97 -2.99 -0.96
N GLN A 18 13.51 -4.25 -1.09
CA GLN A 18 14.00 -5.16 -2.13
C GLN A 18 13.59 -4.71 -3.54
N ARG A 19 12.36 -4.22 -3.70
CA ARG A 19 11.85 -3.67 -4.97
C ARG A 19 12.63 -2.43 -5.41
N ILE A 20 12.93 -1.53 -4.47
CA ILE A 20 13.75 -0.33 -4.71
C ILE A 20 15.17 -0.72 -5.12
N LYS A 21 15.79 -1.64 -4.38
CA LYS A 21 17.13 -2.14 -4.69
C LYS A 21 17.22 -2.77 -6.08
N ASN A 22 16.18 -3.48 -6.49
CA ASN A 22 16.14 -4.18 -7.77
C ASN A 22 15.71 -3.29 -8.94
N TYR A 23 15.15 -2.11 -8.66
CA TYR A 23 14.60 -1.22 -9.69
C TYR A 23 15.55 -0.97 -10.89
N PRO A 24 16.88 -0.74 -10.70
CA PRO A 24 17.78 -0.46 -11.84
C PRO A 24 17.96 -1.60 -12.85
N VAL A 25 17.55 -2.83 -12.52
CA VAL A 25 17.67 -4.03 -13.38
C VAL A 25 16.31 -4.70 -13.60
N TYR A 26 15.24 -4.03 -13.22
CA TYR A 26 13.87 -4.51 -13.22
C TYR A 26 13.10 -3.80 -14.33
N GLU A 27 12.35 -4.56 -15.13
CA GLU A 27 11.40 -4.00 -16.08
C GLU A 27 10.22 -3.41 -15.30
N ASN A 28 9.86 -2.15 -15.52
CA ASN A 28 8.83 -1.51 -14.71
C ASN A 28 7.44 -2.05 -15.08
N LEU A 29 6.92 -2.96 -14.27
CA LEU A 29 5.59 -3.55 -14.46
C LEU A 29 4.43 -2.61 -14.06
N GLY A 30 4.61 -1.30 -14.21
CA GLY A 30 3.63 -0.25 -13.92
C GLY A 30 3.30 0.61 -15.15
N PRO A 31 2.46 1.64 -15.01
CA PRO A 31 2.09 2.50 -16.14
C PRO A 31 3.25 3.41 -16.57
N GLY A 32 3.43 3.55 -17.88
CA GLY A 32 4.44 4.43 -18.49
C GLY A 32 5.62 3.66 -19.08
N GLU A 33 6.70 4.37 -19.40
CA GLU A 33 7.92 3.80 -19.97
C GLU A 33 8.98 3.60 -18.88
N ASP A 34 9.84 2.59 -19.05
CA ASP A 34 10.86 2.21 -18.05
C ASP A 34 11.95 3.27 -17.83
N ASP A 35 12.31 3.99 -18.89
CA ASP A 35 13.37 5.00 -18.85
C ASP A 35 12.89 6.33 -18.23
N ASP A 36 11.58 6.51 -18.07
CA ASP A 36 10.99 7.72 -17.52
C ASP A 36 11.06 7.73 -15.97
N PRO A 37 11.25 8.91 -15.35
CA PRO A 37 11.30 9.01 -13.90
C PRO A 37 9.92 8.74 -13.26
N ILE A 38 9.93 8.06 -12.10
CA ILE A 38 8.72 7.70 -11.35
C ILE A 38 8.04 8.96 -10.82
N SER A 39 6.80 9.21 -11.26
CA SER A 39 6.01 10.37 -10.86
C SER A 39 4.96 10.03 -9.78
N LEU A 40 4.56 8.76 -9.66
CA LEU A 40 3.65 8.29 -8.63
C LEU A 40 4.05 6.89 -8.15
N ILE A 41 4.09 6.72 -6.82
CA ILE A 41 4.20 5.41 -6.17
C ILE A 41 2.87 5.07 -5.52
N THR A 42 2.23 4.00 -5.95
CA THR A 42 0.98 3.52 -5.35
C THR A 42 1.23 2.24 -4.57
N ILE A 43 0.85 2.24 -3.29
CA ILE A 43 0.49 1.00 -2.61
C ILE A 43 -1.01 0.80 -2.77
N GLY A 44 -1.38 -0.15 -3.61
CA GLY A 44 -2.75 -0.65 -3.71
C GLY A 44 -2.93 -1.82 -2.74
N PHE A 45 -4.11 -2.03 -2.17
CA PHE A 45 -4.36 -3.24 -1.38
C PHE A 45 -5.80 -3.71 -1.47
N TYR A 46 -6.00 -5.01 -1.23
CA TYR A 46 -7.33 -5.59 -1.15
C TYR A 46 -7.39 -6.65 -0.06
N ALA A 47 -8.02 -6.31 1.07
CA ALA A 47 -8.13 -7.21 2.21
C ALA A 47 -9.34 -8.15 2.13
N GLU A 48 -10.45 -7.68 1.53
CA GLU A 48 -11.75 -8.36 1.58
C GLU A 48 -11.78 -9.70 0.84
N GLN A 49 -11.26 -9.77 -0.39
CA GLN A 49 -11.28 -11.01 -1.19
C GLN A 49 -9.89 -11.46 -1.62
N GLY A 50 -8.93 -10.54 -1.75
CA GLY A 50 -7.59 -10.84 -2.24
C GLY A 50 -6.59 -11.19 -1.14
N GLY A 51 -6.67 -10.52 0.01
CA GLY A 51 -5.66 -10.58 1.05
C GLY A 51 -4.27 -10.25 0.52
N TYR A 52 -4.07 -9.11 -0.13
CA TYR A 52 -2.77 -8.71 -0.70
C TYR A 52 -2.54 -7.19 -0.62
N MET A 53 -1.30 -6.78 -0.88
CA MET A 53 -0.96 -5.42 -1.36
C MET A 53 -0.21 -5.50 -2.68
N ASN A 54 -0.25 -4.43 -3.47
CA ASN A 54 0.52 -4.20 -4.68
C ASN A 54 1.39 -2.94 -4.54
N LEU A 55 2.62 -2.99 -5.07
CA LEU A 55 3.49 -1.82 -5.18
C LEU A 55 3.68 -1.49 -6.67
N VAL A 56 3.20 -0.32 -7.09
CA VAL A 56 3.26 0.12 -8.48
C VAL A 56 4.05 1.41 -8.59
N PHE A 57 5.01 1.42 -9.52
CA PHE A 57 5.74 2.61 -9.91
C PHE A 57 5.17 3.12 -11.24
N ASN A 58 4.59 4.31 -11.22
CA ASN A 58 4.00 4.94 -12.40
C ASN A 58 4.96 6.03 -12.89
N THR A 59 5.43 5.88 -14.13
CA THR A 59 6.40 6.75 -14.78
C THR A 59 5.75 7.71 -15.78
N ARG A 60 4.42 7.65 -15.95
CA ARG A 60 3.70 8.62 -16.81
C ARG A 60 4.01 10.05 -16.35
N PRO A 61 4.41 10.99 -17.23
CA PRO A 61 4.82 12.35 -16.83
C PRO A 61 3.77 13.17 -16.07
N LYS A 62 2.49 12.81 -16.21
CA LYS A 62 1.35 13.43 -15.52
C LYS A 62 0.52 12.37 -14.79
N ALA A 63 1.18 11.42 -14.14
CA ALA A 63 0.52 10.39 -13.36
C ALA A 63 -0.49 11.00 -12.38
N GLU A 64 -1.65 10.39 -12.32
CA GLU A 64 -2.73 10.73 -11.42
C GLU A 64 -3.27 9.48 -10.76
N VAL A 65 -4.10 9.69 -9.73
CA VAL A 65 -4.84 8.63 -9.07
C VAL A 65 -6.10 8.39 -9.89
N ASP A 66 -5.94 7.62 -10.97
CA ASP A 66 -6.96 7.29 -11.97
C ASP A 66 -7.37 5.81 -11.95
N GLY A 67 -6.89 5.05 -10.95
CA GLY A 67 -7.14 3.62 -10.80
C GLY A 67 -6.29 2.73 -11.71
N GLU A 68 -5.39 3.29 -12.54
CA GLU A 68 -4.61 2.51 -13.52
C GLU A 68 -3.78 1.39 -12.87
N TRP A 69 -3.32 1.60 -11.62
CA TRP A 69 -2.56 0.59 -10.88
C TRP A 69 -3.30 -0.75 -10.76
N THR A 70 -4.64 -0.75 -10.80
CA THR A 70 -5.47 -1.97 -10.74
C THR A 70 -5.26 -2.89 -11.94
N LEU A 71 -4.82 -2.37 -13.09
CA LEU A 71 -4.49 -3.16 -14.27
C LEU A 71 -3.15 -3.90 -14.13
N HIS A 72 -2.35 -3.54 -13.12
CA HIS A 72 -1.01 -4.09 -12.86
C HIS A 72 -0.98 -5.06 -11.67
N ILE A 73 -2.14 -5.47 -11.14
CA ILE A 73 -2.26 -6.39 -9.99
C ILE A 73 -2.04 -7.86 -10.35
N ALA A 74 -2.29 -8.24 -11.60
CA ALA A 74 -2.19 -9.64 -12.06
C ALA A 74 -0.74 -10.11 -12.22
N ASN A 75 0.21 -9.27 -11.85
CA ASN A 75 1.63 -9.56 -11.90
C ASN A 75 2.13 -9.99 -10.51
N ASP A 76 2.52 -11.26 -10.39
CA ASP A 76 3.01 -11.84 -9.13
C ASP A 76 4.21 -11.08 -8.55
N GLU A 77 4.96 -10.32 -9.36
CA GLU A 77 6.10 -9.54 -8.88
C GLU A 77 5.66 -8.26 -8.14
N ASN A 78 4.56 -7.63 -8.56
CA ASN A 78 3.99 -6.44 -7.93
C ASN A 78 3.19 -6.76 -6.66
N MET A 79 2.75 -8.01 -6.52
CA MET A 79 1.84 -8.43 -5.47
C MET A 79 2.57 -9.08 -4.29
N LEU A 80 2.22 -8.67 -3.07
CA LEU A 80 2.67 -9.30 -1.83
C LEU A 80 1.46 -9.89 -1.08
N PRO A 81 1.41 -11.23 -0.89
CA PRO A 81 0.25 -11.87 -0.28
C PRO A 81 0.23 -11.77 1.25
N PHE A 82 -0.97 -11.58 1.78
CA PHE A 82 -1.37 -11.53 3.19
C PHE A 82 -2.67 -12.34 3.41
N PRO A 83 -2.62 -13.68 3.30
CA PRO A 83 -3.82 -14.53 3.42
C PRO A 83 -4.55 -14.38 4.76
N LYS A 84 -3.85 -13.96 5.83
CA LYS A 84 -4.47 -13.68 7.14
C LYS A 84 -5.37 -12.45 7.14
N TRP A 85 -5.20 -11.53 6.19
CA TRP A 85 -6.10 -10.37 6.05
C TRP A 85 -7.45 -10.84 5.54
N LEU A 86 -7.45 -11.65 4.48
CA LEU A 86 -8.65 -12.31 3.96
C LEU A 86 -9.36 -13.12 5.06
N SER A 87 -8.64 -14.02 5.74
CA SER A 87 -9.25 -14.81 6.81
C SER A 87 -9.79 -13.95 7.97
N ALA A 88 -9.20 -12.79 8.24
CA ALA A 88 -9.73 -11.87 9.24
C ALA A 88 -11.02 -11.21 8.76
N TYR A 89 -11.05 -10.79 7.49
CA TYR A 89 -12.23 -10.23 6.84
C TYR A 89 -13.38 -11.24 6.83
N GLU A 90 -13.17 -12.44 6.31
CA GLU A 90 -14.17 -13.52 6.31
C GLU A 90 -14.71 -13.79 7.72
N ALA A 91 -13.82 -13.88 8.72
CA ALA A 91 -14.24 -14.09 10.10
C ALA A 91 -15.11 -12.95 10.65
N ILE A 92 -14.81 -11.70 10.33
CA ILE A 92 -15.62 -10.55 10.74
C ILE A 92 -17.02 -10.63 10.12
N TRP A 93 -17.14 -11.02 8.85
CA TRP A 93 -18.40 -11.12 8.13
C TRP A 93 -19.21 -12.38 8.50
N ASP A 94 -18.53 -13.42 8.99
CA ASP A 94 -19.14 -14.57 9.70
C ASP A 94 -19.69 -14.21 11.10
N GLY A 95 -19.60 -12.94 11.52
CA GLY A 95 -20.05 -12.47 12.82
C GLY A 95 -19.06 -12.75 13.96
N LYS A 96 -17.81 -13.07 13.66
CA LYS A 96 -16.76 -13.29 14.69
C LYS A 96 -16.07 -11.97 15.04
N THR A 97 -15.59 -11.92 16.27
CA THR A 97 -14.76 -10.82 16.75
C THR A 97 -13.27 -11.15 16.61
N ILE A 98 -12.49 -10.20 16.10
CA ILE A 98 -11.04 -10.32 15.86
C ILE A 98 -10.29 -9.31 16.71
N ASN A 99 -9.28 -9.78 17.43
CA ASN A 99 -8.35 -8.89 18.14
C ASN A 99 -7.15 -8.62 17.22
N VAL A 100 -6.87 -7.34 16.97
CA VAL A 100 -5.78 -6.90 16.12
C VAL A 100 -4.74 -6.18 16.98
N THR A 101 -3.48 -6.61 16.89
CA THR A 101 -2.33 -5.79 17.30
C THR A 101 -1.92 -4.97 16.10
N LYS A 102 -2.12 -3.65 16.17
CA LYS A 102 -1.77 -2.68 15.14
C LYS A 102 -0.25 -2.57 14.98
N HIS A 103 0.19 -1.90 13.92
CA HIS A 103 1.61 -1.72 13.61
C HIS A 103 2.37 -0.95 14.71
N ASP A 104 1.72 -0.01 15.37
CA ASP A 104 2.23 0.77 16.51
C ASP A 104 2.25 -0.01 17.85
N GLY A 105 1.80 -1.27 17.86
CA GLY A 105 1.71 -2.12 19.05
C GLY A 105 0.45 -1.92 19.88
N THR A 106 -0.39 -0.94 19.58
CA THR A 106 -1.72 -0.80 20.19
C THR A 106 -2.63 -1.95 19.75
N THR A 107 -3.71 -2.18 20.50
CA THR A 107 -4.67 -3.23 20.18
C THR A 107 -6.05 -2.66 19.93
N CYS A 108 -6.75 -3.18 18.93
CA CYS A 108 -8.17 -2.92 18.71
C CYS A 108 -8.93 -4.22 18.46
N THR A 109 -10.25 -4.10 18.49
CA THR A 109 -11.16 -5.20 18.23
C THR A 109 -12.00 -4.84 17.00
N LEU A 110 -12.06 -5.77 16.04
CA LEU A 110 -12.87 -5.65 14.83
C LEU A 110 -13.99 -6.69 14.86
N GLN A 111 -15.17 -6.27 14.41
CA GLN A 111 -16.37 -7.10 14.30
C GLN A 111 -17.27 -6.51 13.22
N ASN A 112 -18.34 -7.22 12.82
CA ASN A 112 -19.17 -6.78 11.70
C ASN A 112 -19.71 -5.35 11.87
N SER A 113 -20.07 -4.98 13.11
CA SER A 113 -20.56 -3.62 13.43
C SER A 113 -19.49 -2.52 13.32
N SER A 114 -18.21 -2.86 13.12
CA SER A 114 -17.14 -1.86 12.87
C SER A 114 -17.29 -1.20 11.51
N GLY A 115 -17.91 -1.88 10.54
CA GLY A 115 -18.05 -1.40 9.17
C GLY A 115 -16.78 -1.55 8.32
N ASP A 116 -16.99 -1.57 7.00
CA ASP A 116 -15.97 -1.77 5.97
C ASP A 116 -14.81 -0.77 6.05
N GLU A 117 -15.12 0.53 6.16
CA GLU A 117 -14.13 1.61 6.21
C GLU A 117 -13.18 1.44 7.40
N THR A 118 -13.73 1.13 8.59
CA THR A 118 -12.93 0.92 9.81
C THR A 118 -12.01 -0.28 9.69
N VAL A 119 -12.49 -1.37 9.08
CA VAL A 119 -11.68 -2.58 8.89
C VAL A 119 -10.55 -2.30 7.90
N ASN A 120 -10.83 -1.64 6.78
CA ASN A 120 -9.80 -1.30 5.78
C ASN A 120 -8.80 -0.27 6.29
N ALA A 121 -9.25 0.69 7.12
CA ALA A 121 -8.36 1.67 7.73
C ALA A 121 -7.26 1.01 8.57
N VAL A 122 -7.53 -0.11 9.25
CA VAL A 122 -6.52 -0.82 10.05
C VAL A 122 -5.36 -1.34 9.18
N PHE A 123 -5.64 -1.79 7.95
CA PHE A 123 -4.61 -2.21 6.99
C PHE A 123 -3.94 -1.01 6.31
N GLY A 124 -4.75 -0.05 5.84
CA GLY A 124 -4.29 1.15 5.17
C GLY A 124 -3.35 2.00 6.04
N GLU A 125 -3.67 2.17 7.33
CA GLU A 125 -2.82 2.89 8.30
C GLU A 125 -1.46 2.23 8.47
N MET A 126 -1.39 0.90 8.46
CA MET A 126 -0.12 0.18 8.54
C MET A 126 0.73 0.39 7.29
N LEU A 127 0.13 0.29 6.11
CA LEU A 127 0.83 0.51 4.83
C LEU A 127 1.32 1.96 4.72
N LEU A 128 0.49 2.91 5.15
CA LEU A 128 0.84 4.32 5.24
C LEU A 128 2.02 4.56 6.20
N ALA A 129 2.02 3.95 7.38
CA ALA A 129 3.12 4.09 8.32
C ALA A 129 4.44 3.61 7.70
N VAL A 130 4.46 2.43 7.08
CA VAL A 130 5.64 1.89 6.41
C VAL A 130 6.13 2.81 5.28
N MET A 131 5.22 3.28 4.42
CA MET A 131 5.59 4.18 3.33
C MET A 131 6.09 5.54 3.82
N SER A 132 5.49 6.06 4.89
CA SER A 132 5.93 7.32 5.51
C SER A 132 7.34 7.16 6.10
N GLU A 133 7.63 6.06 6.78
CA GLU A 133 8.98 5.77 7.27
C GLU A 133 10.00 5.70 6.12
N LEU A 134 9.69 4.96 5.04
CA LEU A 134 10.55 4.83 3.86
C LEU A 134 10.76 6.15 3.12
N ARG A 135 9.77 7.04 3.15
CA ARG A 135 9.90 8.40 2.63
C ARG A 135 10.83 9.22 3.52
N ASP A 136 10.56 9.22 4.82
CA ASP A 136 11.20 10.11 5.79
C ASP A 136 12.66 9.70 6.07
N ASP A 137 13.01 8.41 5.93
CA ASP A 137 14.39 7.90 6.03
C ASP A 137 15.19 7.98 4.72
N GLY A 138 14.58 8.49 3.63
CA GLY A 138 15.22 8.67 2.33
C GLY A 138 15.31 7.40 1.48
N THR A 139 14.73 6.27 1.90
CA THR A 139 14.74 5.03 1.11
C THR A 139 14.03 5.21 -0.23
N LEU A 140 12.86 5.88 -0.26
CA LEU A 140 12.15 6.15 -1.51
C LEU A 140 12.95 7.08 -2.46
N ALA A 141 13.76 7.98 -1.90
CA ALA A 141 14.55 8.94 -2.68
C ALA A 141 15.70 8.29 -3.49
N GLN A 142 15.99 7.01 -3.24
CA GLN A 142 16.97 6.23 -4.01
C GLN A 142 16.46 5.85 -5.41
N LEU A 143 15.15 5.94 -5.65
CA LEU A 143 14.54 5.71 -6.95
C LEU A 143 14.77 6.89 -7.91
N PRO A 144 14.70 6.68 -9.24
CA PRO A 144 14.71 7.77 -10.22
C PRO A 144 13.37 8.53 -10.20
N LEU A 145 13.13 9.35 -9.18
CA LEU A 145 11.87 10.05 -8.98
C LEU A 145 11.73 11.28 -9.89
N ALA A 146 10.54 11.58 -10.40
CA ALA A 146 10.28 12.89 -11.01
C ALA A 146 10.37 14.00 -9.93
N PRO A 147 10.64 15.27 -10.27
CA PRO A 147 10.74 16.35 -9.29
C PRO A 147 9.52 16.47 -8.38
N GLU A 148 8.33 16.21 -8.94
CA GLU A 148 7.03 16.30 -8.27
C GLU A 148 6.46 14.96 -7.79
N ALA A 149 7.30 13.94 -7.67
CA ALA A 149 6.86 12.59 -7.34
C ALA A 149 6.12 12.53 -5.99
N PHE A 150 5.04 11.76 -5.95
CA PHE A 150 4.24 11.58 -4.73
C PHE A 150 3.85 10.11 -4.54
N MET A 151 3.49 9.75 -3.31
CA MET A 151 3.01 8.43 -2.95
C MET A 151 1.56 8.47 -2.46
N VAL A 152 0.84 7.37 -2.71
CA VAL A 152 -0.51 7.14 -2.20
C VAL A 152 -0.67 5.71 -1.67
N VAL A 153 -1.62 5.53 -0.76
CA VAL A 153 -2.14 4.24 -0.31
C VAL A 153 -3.62 4.18 -0.66
N GLU A 154 -4.01 3.18 -1.43
CA GLU A 154 -5.35 3.04 -1.99
C GLU A 154 -5.88 1.62 -1.76
N GLU A 155 -7.09 1.53 -1.22
CA GLU A 155 -7.84 0.28 -1.17
C GLU A 155 -8.56 0.07 -2.50
N PHE A 156 -8.59 -1.18 -2.99
CA PHE A 156 -9.06 -1.53 -4.34
C PHE A 156 -10.47 -1.03 -4.66
N ASP A 157 -11.40 -1.09 -3.70
CA ASP A 157 -12.78 -0.63 -3.87
C ASP A 157 -13.01 0.80 -3.34
N GLY A 158 -11.95 1.52 -2.98
CA GLY A 158 -12.00 2.92 -2.53
C GLY A 158 -12.43 3.13 -1.08
N ARG A 159 -12.43 2.08 -0.23
CA ARG A 159 -12.83 2.18 1.19
C ARG A 159 -11.77 2.81 2.09
N TYR A 160 -10.55 2.97 1.59
CA TYR A 160 -9.48 3.71 2.22
C TYR A 160 -8.62 4.39 1.16
N PHE A 161 -8.28 5.65 1.39
CA PHE A 161 -7.43 6.40 0.49
C PHE A 161 -6.61 7.43 1.27
N TRP A 162 -5.30 7.45 1.03
CA TRP A 162 -4.40 8.46 1.61
C TRP A 162 -3.30 8.90 0.63
N PRO A 163 -2.96 10.20 0.57
CA PRO A 163 -3.70 11.33 1.16
C PRO A 163 -5.04 11.51 0.47
N THR A 164 -5.89 12.47 0.90
CA THR A 164 -7.09 12.78 0.11
C THR A 164 -6.71 13.21 -1.31
N TYR A 165 -7.64 13.10 -2.26
CA TYR A 165 -7.38 13.50 -3.64
C TYR A 165 -6.78 14.92 -3.69
N GLU A 166 -7.40 15.90 -3.06
CA GLU A 166 -6.98 17.32 -3.06
C GLU A 166 -5.58 17.54 -2.47
N THR A 167 -5.16 16.67 -1.56
CA THR A 167 -3.89 16.81 -0.82
C THR A 167 -2.81 15.82 -1.25
N ARG A 168 -3.09 14.92 -2.20
CA ARG A 168 -2.20 13.84 -2.63
C ARG A 168 -0.80 14.32 -3.03
N LYS A 169 -0.73 15.40 -3.81
CA LYS A 169 0.52 15.94 -4.34
C LYS A 169 1.35 16.74 -3.33
N THR A 170 0.75 17.12 -2.20
CA THR A 170 1.42 17.87 -1.14
C THR A 170 1.78 16.98 0.04
N LYS A 171 0.80 16.26 0.61
CA LYS A 171 1.02 15.35 1.75
C LYS A 171 1.74 14.07 1.35
N GLY A 172 1.53 13.60 0.13
CA GLY A 172 2.18 12.41 -0.41
C GLY A 172 3.53 12.71 -1.05
N ARG A 173 3.96 13.97 -1.09
CA ARG A 173 5.20 14.37 -1.77
C ARG A 173 6.41 13.61 -1.21
N ILE A 174 7.21 13.04 -2.10
CA ILE A 174 8.49 12.42 -1.76
C ILE A 174 9.58 13.48 -1.96
N GLN A 175 10.37 13.75 -0.92
CA GLN A 175 11.49 14.68 -1.02
C GLN A 175 12.73 13.94 -1.55
N ARG A 176 13.49 14.61 -2.41
CA ARG A 176 14.80 14.16 -2.89
C ARG A 176 15.89 14.67 -1.97
#